data_AF-A0A1R1XVF8-F1
#
_entry.id   AF-A0A1R1XVF8-F1
#
_cell.length_a   1.000
_cell.length_b   1.000
_cell.length_c   1.000
_cell.angle_alpha   90.00
_cell.angle_beta   90.00
_cell.angle_gamma   90.00
#
_symmetry.space_group_name_H-M   'P 1'
#
loop_
_entity.id
_entity.type
_entity.pdbx_description
1 polymer ?
#
loop_
_entity_poly.entity_id
_entity_poly.type
_entity_poly.pdbx_seq_one_letter_code
_entity_poly.pdbx_strand_id
1 'polypeptide(L)'
;MYLFPTVMEIAKSPNGNNLKLLFNPISIHFVCILVGIIRFLFGPSALTSMISIRESSMPQHLRNMFAYKSLSYSTVNNFLNMAREEMTTINELDHKVYTDHGEKFFMYYGSCDNWVPHSQYQHMKQTNSKSNTFVY
;
A
#
# COMPACT_ATOMS: atom_id res chain seq x y z
N MET A 1 16.90 -11.38 -2.82
CA MET A 1 15.49 -10.99 -2.62
C MET A 1 15.27 -9.66 -3.32
N TYR A 2 14.24 -9.56 -4.17
CA TYR A 2 13.86 -8.31 -4.81
C TYR A 2 12.80 -7.61 -3.95
N LEU A 3 13.03 -6.36 -3.60
CA LEU A 3 12.12 -5.55 -2.79
C LEU A 3 11.77 -4.26 -3.54
N PHE A 4 10.48 -3.94 -3.62
CA PHE A 4 9.99 -2.58 -3.82
C PHE A 4 9.83 -2.00 -2.41
N PRO A 5 10.84 -1.28 -1.90
CA PRO A 5 11.04 -1.23 -0.46
C PRO A 5 10.28 -0.06 0.15
N THR A 6 9.16 -0.37 0.80
CA THR A 6 8.59 0.50 1.82
C THR A 6 9.06 -0.01 3.19
N VAL A 7 10.33 0.24 3.51
CA VAL A 7 11.03 -0.40 4.65
C VAL A 7 11.29 0.54 5.83
N MET A 8 11.01 1.84 5.65
CA MET A 8 11.16 2.85 6.70
C MET A 8 10.14 3.97 6.50
N GLU A 9 9.78 4.63 7.61
CA GLU A 9 9.05 5.89 7.66
C GLU A 9 7.84 6.03 6.70
N ILE A 10 7.05 4.96 6.48
CA ILE A 10 5.93 4.99 5.51
C ILE A 10 4.91 6.08 5.85
N ALA A 11 4.69 6.33 7.14
CA ALA A 11 3.79 7.38 7.62
C ALA A 11 4.27 8.80 7.26
N LYS A 12 5.58 9.00 7.11
CA LYS A 12 6.17 10.30 6.73
C LYS A 12 6.23 10.52 5.22
N SER A 13 5.91 9.50 4.42
CA SER A 13 5.83 9.62 2.97
C SER A 13 4.75 10.64 2.55
N PRO A 14 4.82 11.19 1.32
CA PRO A 14 3.77 12.05 0.80
C PRO A 14 2.36 11.45 0.92
N ASN A 15 2.20 10.17 0.55
CA ASN A 15 0.91 9.49 0.67
C ASN A 15 0.52 9.17 2.12
N GLY A 16 1.46 8.78 2.97
CA GLY A 16 1.21 8.57 4.40
C GLY A 16 0.66 9.82 5.08
N ASN A 17 1.23 10.98 4.75
CA ASN A 17 0.76 12.28 5.25
C ASN A 17 -0.60 12.69 4.66
N ASN A 18 -0.78 12.55 3.34
CA ASN A 18 -2.02 12.94 2.66
C ASN A 18 -3.21 12.07 3.07
N LEU A 19 -2.98 10.78 3.33
CA LEU A 19 -4.01 9.80 3.69
C LEU A 19 -4.10 9.55 5.20
N LYS A 20 -3.39 10.28 6.05
CA LYS A 20 -3.39 10.09 7.51
C LYS A 20 -4.79 10.08 8.13
N LEU A 21 -5.71 10.89 7.58
CA LEU A 21 -7.08 10.96 8.04
C LEU A 21 -7.86 9.69 7.69
N LEU A 22 -7.58 9.07 6.55
CA LEU A 22 -8.21 7.82 6.11
C LEU A 22 -7.84 6.66 7.04
N PHE A 23 -6.60 6.62 7.52
CA PHE A 23 -6.10 5.55 8.39
C PHE A 23 -6.46 5.74 9.88
N ASN A 24 -7.21 6.78 10.24
CA ASN A 24 -7.77 6.91 11.57
C ASN A 24 -8.88 5.87 11.79
N PRO A 25 -8.95 5.16 12.93
CA PRO A 25 -9.98 4.15 13.19
C PRO A 25 -11.43 4.64 12.99
N ILE A 26 -11.70 5.90 13.34
CA ILE A 26 -13.02 6.52 13.17
C ILE A 26 -13.33 6.64 11.67
N SER A 27 -12.40 7.16 10.88
CA SER A 27 -12.56 7.28 9.42
C SER A 27 -12.71 5.92 8.75
N ILE A 28 -11.91 4.93 9.15
CA ILE A 28 -12.03 3.55 8.66
C ILE A 28 -13.44 3.03 8.88
N HIS A 29 -13.98 3.19 10.10
CA HIS A 29 -15.33 2.75 10.42
C HIS A 29 -16.39 3.42 9.53
N PHE A 30 -16.30 4.74 9.32
CA PHE A 30 -17.20 5.46 8.42
C PHE A 30 -17.09 5.01 6.97
N VAL A 31 -15.87 4.79 6.46
CA VAL A 31 -15.65 4.27 5.10
C VAL A 31 -16.28 2.89 4.94
N CYS A 32 -16.11 2.00 5.92
CA CYS A 32 -16.70 0.66 5.87
C CYS A 32 -18.24 0.71 5.89
N ILE A 33 -18.85 1.59 6.70
CA ILE A 33 -20.30 1.82 6.69
C ILE A 33 -20.74 2.35 5.32
N LEU A 34 -20.04 3.33 4.76
CA LEU A 34 -20.35 3.93 3.47
C LEU A 34 -20.32 2.88 2.35
N VAL A 35 -19.34 1.98 2.35
CA VAL A 35 -19.28 0.85 1.41
C VAL A 35 -20.52 -0.05 1.54
N GLY A 36 -20.96 -0.32 2.77
CA GLY A 36 -22.19 -1.07 3.03
C GLY A 36 -23.44 -0.37 2.49
N ILE A 37 -23.58 0.94 2.72
CA ILE A 37 -24.69 1.76 2.21
C ILE A 37 -24.69 1.80 0.68
N ILE A 38 -23.55 2.06 0.05
CA ILE A 38 -23.42 2.09 -1.41
C ILE A 38 -23.83 0.73 -2.00
N ARG A 39 -23.34 -0.37 -1.41
CA ARG A 39 -23.71 -1.73 -1.82
C ARG A 39 -25.20 -2.00 -1.68
N PHE A 40 -25.83 -1.50 -0.62
CA PHE A 40 -27.26 -1.64 -0.40
C PHE A 40 -28.09 -0.85 -1.43
N LEU A 41 -27.71 0.40 -1.72
CA LEU A 41 -28.45 1.29 -2.63
C LEU A 41 -28.38 0.87 -4.10
N PHE A 42 -27.19 0.51 -4.59
CA PHE A 42 -26.96 0.25 -6.01
C PHE A 42 -26.96 -1.24 -6.38
N GLY A 43 -26.95 -2.12 -5.37
CA GLY A 43 -26.84 -3.56 -5.54
C GLY A 43 -25.44 -4.03 -5.93
N PRO A 44 -25.07 -5.27 -5.57
CA PRO A 44 -23.72 -5.79 -5.78
C PRO A 44 -23.36 -5.92 -7.27
N SER A 45 -24.30 -6.30 -8.13
CA SER A 45 -24.02 -6.55 -9.56
C SER A 45 -23.66 -5.27 -10.33
N ALA A 46 -24.38 -4.17 -10.10
CA ALA A 46 -24.13 -2.91 -10.81
C ALA A 46 -22.78 -2.31 -10.43
N LEU A 47 -22.48 -2.23 -9.13
CA LEU A 47 -21.19 -1.72 -8.64
C LEU A 47 -20.02 -2.60 -9.05
N THR A 48 -20.21 -3.93 -9.03
CA THR A 48 -19.19 -4.87 -9.48
C THR A 48 -18.90 -4.66 -10.97
N SER A 49 -19.94 -4.44 -11.78
CA SER A 49 -19.79 -4.10 -13.21
C SER A 49 -19.06 -2.77 -13.41
N MET A 50 -19.39 -1.72 -12.64
CA MET A 50 -18.71 -0.42 -12.72
C MET A 50 -17.22 -0.51 -12.39
N ILE A 51 -16.87 -1.18 -11.28
CA ILE A 51 -15.47 -1.41 -10.89
C ILE A 51 -14.78 -2.25 -11.96
N SER A 52 -15.49 -3.25 -12.50
CA SER A 52 -14.97 -4.11 -13.55
C SER A 52 -14.65 -3.35 -14.85
N ILE A 53 -15.50 -2.41 -15.26
CA ILE A 53 -15.25 -1.58 -16.44
C ILE A 53 -14.01 -0.69 -16.22
N ARG A 54 -13.88 -0.11 -15.01
CA ARG A 54 -12.73 0.72 -14.65
C ARG A 54 -11.42 -0.08 -14.66
N GLU A 55 -11.43 -1.28 -14.12
CA GLU A 55 -10.26 -2.17 -14.01
C GLU A 55 -10.18 -3.18 -15.19
N SER A 56 -10.53 -2.72 -16.40
CA SER A 56 -10.60 -3.55 -17.60
C SER A 56 -9.26 -4.17 -18.02
N SER A 57 -8.14 -3.58 -17.59
CA SER A 57 -6.78 -4.07 -17.82
C SER A 57 -6.45 -5.38 -17.08
N MET A 58 -7.19 -5.71 -16.02
CA MET A 58 -6.97 -6.94 -15.25
C MET A 58 -7.56 -8.19 -15.95
N PRO A 59 -7.05 -9.40 -15.69
CA PRO A 59 -7.73 -10.63 -16.08
C PRO A 59 -9.15 -10.72 -15.49
N GLN A 60 -10.13 -11.20 -16.28
CA GLN A 60 -11.55 -11.19 -15.90
C GLN A 60 -11.85 -11.83 -14.53
N HIS A 61 -11.18 -12.94 -14.20
CA HIS A 61 -11.39 -13.65 -12.94
C HIS A 61 -10.89 -12.83 -11.74
N LEU A 62 -9.74 -12.16 -11.86
CA LEU A 62 -9.19 -11.28 -10.82
C LEU A 62 -10.05 -10.03 -10.66
N ARG A 63 -10.50 -9.45 -11.77
CA ARG A 63 -11.36 -8.28 -11.79
C ARG A 63 -12.67 -8.52 -11.04
N ASN A 64 -13.36 -9.62 -11.31
CA ASN A 64 -14.61 -9.94 -10.63
C ASN A 64 -14.40 -10.15 -9.12
N MET A 65 -13.32 -10.85 -8.76
CA MET A 65 -12.96 -11.05 -7.36
C MET A 65 -12.65 -9.72 -6.67
N PHE A 66 -11.82 -8.87 -7.28
CA PHE A 66 -11.45 -7.57 -6.77
C PHE A 66 -12.68 -6.69 -6.57
N ALA A 67 -13.53 -6.59 -7.59
CA ALA A 67 -14.75 -5.80 -7.53
C ALA A 67 -15.69 -6.26 -6.39
N TYR A 68 -15.87 -7.58 -6.22
CA TYR A 68 -16.66 -8.11 -5.11
C TYR A 68 -16.04 -7.83 -3.73
N LYS A 69 -14.72 -8.00 -3.62
CA LYS A 69 -13.94 -7.79 -2.38
C LYS A 69 -13.90 -6.32 -1.97
N SER A 70 -13.75 -5.40 -2.92
CA SER A 70 -13.76 -3.95 -2.67
C SER A 70 -15.11 -3.42 -2.18
N LEU A 71 -16.18 -4.19 -2.35
CA LEU A 71 -17.54 -3.88 -1.86
C LEU A 71 -17.91 -4.66 -0.59
N SER A 72 -16.93 -5.27 0.07
CA SER A 72 -17.12 -6.02 1.32
C SER A 72 -16.64 -5.20 2.51
N TYR A 73 -17.54 -4.96 3.46
CA TYR A 73 -17.21 -4.30 4.73
C TYR A 73 -15.97 -4.93 5.38
N SER A 74 -15.95 -6.25 5.56
CA SER A 74 -14.87 -6.95 6.24
C SER A 74 -13.56 -6.85 5.47
N THR A 75 -13.61 -6.93 4.14
CA THR A 75 -12.39 -6.82 3.33
C THR A 75 -11.81 -5.41 3.37
N VAL A 76 -12.65 -4.39 3.23
CA VAL A 76 -12.22 -2.98 3.32
C VAL A 76 -11.70 -2.66 4.72
N ASN A 77 -12.38 -3.13 5.77
CA ASN A 77 -11.94 -2.95 7.15
C ASN A 77 -10.57 -3.60 7.38
N ASN A 78 -10.38 -4.84 6.93
CA ASN A 78 -9.11 -5.54 7.10
C ASN A 78 -7.99 -4.84 6.31
N PHE A 79 -8.25 -4.46 5.06
CA PHE A 79 -7.29 -3.75 4.22
C PHE A 79 -6.85 -2.41 4.84
N LEU A 80 -7.79 -1.58 5.29
CA LEU A 80 -7.48 -0.29 5.89
C LEU A 80 -6.78 -0.42 7.25
N ASN A 81 -7.13 -1.43 8.05
CA ASN A 81 -6.42 -1.70 9.30
C ASN A 81 -5.00 -2.22 9.07
N MET A 82 -4.77 -3.09 8.07
CA MET A 82 -3.40 -3.49 7.69
C MET A 82 -2.58 -2.27 7.27
N ALA A 83 -3.13 -1.41 6.39
CA ALA A 83 -2.43 -0.19 5.99
C ALA A 83 -2.13 0.73 7.19
N ARG A 84 -3.06 0.83 8.16
CA ARG A 84 -2.84 1.57 9.40
C ARG A 84 -1.75 0.96 10.27
N GLU A 85 -1.72 -0.36 10.41
CA GLU A 85 -0.67 -1.07 11.15
C GLU A 85 0.69 -0.82 10.51
N GLU A 86 0.78 -0.88 9.19
CA GLU A 86 2.00 -0.53 8.43
C GLU A 86 2.48 0.89 8.74
N MET A 87 1.58 1.88 8.85
CA MET A 87 1.95 3.25 9.26
C MET A 87 2.65 3.32 10.62
N THR A 88 2.39 2.35 11.50
CA THR A 88 2.99 2.29 12.85
C THR A 88 4.24 1.41 12.88
N THR A 89 4.20 0.28 12.19
CA THR A 89 5.26 -0.74 12.22
C THR A 89 6.45 -0.38 11.33
N ILE A 90 6.19 0.20 10.15
CA ILE A 90 7.23 0.58 9.18
C ILE A 90 7.69 2.01 9.51
N ASN A 91 8.38 2.15 10.63
CA ASN A 91 8.90 3.42 11.11
C ASN A 91 10.44 3.48 10.98
N GLU A 92 11.14 2.63 11.71
CA GLU A 92 12.61 2.62 11.74
C GLU A 92 13.19 1.51 10.88
N LEU A 93 14.31 1.82 10.22
CA LEU A 93 15.05 0.85 9.44
C LEU A 93 15.84 -0.11 10.34
N ASP A 94 15.78 -1.40 10.08
CA ASP A 94 16.70 -2.37 10.69
C ASP A 94 18.10 -2.26 10.07
N HIS A 95 18.88 -1.30 10.54
CA HIS A 95 20.24 -1.05 10.05
C HIS A 95 21.15 -2.27 10.14
N LYS A 96 20.96 -3.13 11.14
CA LYS A 96 21.81 -4.30 11.35
C LYS A 96 21.60 -5.32 10.23
N VAL A 97 20.35 -5.63 9.90
CA VAL A 97 20.02 -6.58 8.82
C VAL A 97 20.60 -6.12 7.47
N TYR A 98 20.46 -4.83 7.15
CA TYR A 98 20.93 -4.31 5.86
C TYR A 98 22.45 -4.13 5.80
N THR A 99 23.12 -3.93 6.93
CA THR A 99 24.60 -3.87 6.98
C THR A 99 25.22 -5.27 6.86
N ASP A 100 24.63 -6.25 7.55
CA ASP A 100 25.15 -7.62 7.67
C ASP A 100 24.83 -8.48 6.45
N HIS A 101 23.69 -8.24 5.79
CA HIS A 101 23.16 -9.08 4.71
C HIS A 101 22.75 -8.30 3.46
N GLY A 102 23.25 -7.07 3.33
CA GLY A 102 22.88 -6.13 2.29
C GLY A 102 23.04 -6.64 0.86
N GLU A 103 24.03 -7.48 0.62
CA GLU A 103 24.34 -8.09 -0.67
C GLU A 103 23.23 -9.02 -1.20
N LYS A 104 22.35 -9.50 -0.31
CA LYS A 104 21.23 -10.38 -0.68
C LYS A 104 20.01 -9.60 -1.18
N PHE A 105 20.01 -8.27 -1.03
CA PHE A 105 18.88 -7.42 -1.37
C PHE A 105 19.11 -6.70 -2.70
N PHE A 106 18.10 -6.78 -3.55
CA PHE A 106 17.97 -5.99 -4.77
C PHE A 106 16.79 -5.04 -4.56
N MET A 107 17.06 -3.75 -4.50
CA MET A 107 16.07 -2.75 -4.13
C MET A 107 15.72 -1.87 -5.33
N TYR A 108 14.43 -1.74 -5.62
CA TYR A 108 13.90 -0.97 -6.73
C TYR A 108 13.05 0.19 -6.24
N TYR A 109 13.45 1.41 -6.59
CA TYR A 109 12.74 2.63 -6.26
C TYR A 109 12.12 3.24 -7.52
N GLY A 110 10.85 3.59 -7.46
CA GLY A 110 10.18 4.32 -8.54
C GLY A 110 10.41 5.82 -8.43
N SER A 111 10.70 6.49 -9.54
CA SER A 111 10.89 7.95 -9.59
C SER A 111 9.65 8.74 -9.16
N CYS A 112 8.47 8.15 -9.35
CA CYS A 112 7.16 8.76 -9.08
C CYS A 112 6.40 8.07 -7.92
N ASP A 113 7.09 7.26 -7.10
CA ASP A 113 6.46 6.60 -5.96
C ASP A 113 6.27 7.57 -4.79
N ASN A 114 5.02 7.84 -4.44
CA ASN A 114 4.64 8.73 -3.34
C ASN A 114 4.58 8.01 -1.98
N TRP A 115 4.82 6.70 -1.92
CA TRP A 115 4.97 5.94 -0.67
C TRP A 115 6.43 5.80 -0.24
N VAL A 116 7.36 5.84 -1.20
CA VAL A 116 8.79 5.67 -0.96
C VAL A 116 9.54 6.87 -1.57
N PRO A 117 9.68 7.98 -0.81
CA PRO A 117 10.30 9.19 -1.34
C PRO A 117 11.78 8.98 -1.68
N HIS A 118 12.28 9.74 -2.64
CA HIS A 118 13.67 9.63 -3.12
C HIS A 118 14.73 9.80 -2.02
N SER A 119 14.43 10.52 -0.95
CA SER A 119 15.29 10.62 0.23
C SER A 119 15.58 9.26 0.88
N GLN A 120 14.62 8.33 0.90
CA GLN A 120 14.81 7.00 1.45
C GLN A 120 15.72 6.14 0.57
N TYR A 121 15.66 6.30 -0.76
CA TYR A 121 16.63 5.70 -1.68
C TYR A 121 18.06 6.17 -1.36
N GLN A 122 18.25 7.49 -1.20
CA GLN A 122 19.55 8.05 -0.87
C GLN A 122 20.05 7.54 0.49
N HIS A 123 19.16 7.45 1.48
CA HIS A 123 19.48 6.88 2.79
C HIS A 123 19.91 5.41 2.67
N MET A 124 19.14 4.56 1.96
CA MET A 124 19.50 3.16 1.78
C MET A 124 20.82 2.97 1.03
N LYS A 125 21.11 3.80 0.04
CA LYS A 125 22.39 3.76 -0.68
C LYS A 125 23.58 4.06 0.23
N GLN A 126 23.39 4.92 1.23
CA GLN A 126 24.42 5.23 2.24
C GLN A 126 24.54 4.13 3.29
N THR A 127 23.41 3.60 3.78
CA THR A 127 23.38 2.56 4.82
C THR A 127 23.89 1.22 4.30
N ASN A 128 23.58 0.88 3.05
CA ASN A 128 23.86 -0.43 2.49
C ASN A 128 24.66 -0.32 1.19
N SER A 129 25.96 -0.04 1.33
CA SER A 129 26.91 0.06 0.22
C SER A 129 27.13 -1.26 -0.54
N LYS A 130 26.69 -2.39 0.01
CA LYS A 130 26.81 -3.72 -0.59
C LYS A 130 25.59 -4.11 -1.43
N SER A 131 24.48 -3.39 -1.32
CA SER A 131 23.25 -3.71 -2.04
C SER A 131 23.24 -3.23 -3.49
N ASN A 132 22.53 -3.98 -4.32
CA ASN A 132 22.21 -3.57 -5.67
C ASN A 132 20.93 -2.72 -5.64
N THR A 133 21.08 -1.41 -5.49
CA THR A 133 19.98 -0.46 -5.40
C THR A 133 19.82 0.31 -6.71
N PHE A 134 18.62 0.29 -7.29
CA PHE A 134 18.32 0.89 -8.59
C PHE A 134 17.12 1.85 -8.49
N VAL A 135 17.10 2.85 -9.38
CA VAL A 135 15.99 3.79 -9.57
C VAL A 135 15.47 3.63 -10.99
N TYR A 136 14.15 3.58 -11.15
CA TYR A 136 13.45 3.47 -12.43
C TYR A 136 12.35 4.53 -12.56
#